data_AF-A0A7G6Z0H1-F1
#
_entry.id   AF-A0A7G6Z0H1-F1
#
_cell.length_a   1.000
_cell.length_b   1.000
_cell.length_c   1.000
_cell.angle_alpha   90.00
_cell.angle_beta   90.00
_cell.angle_gamma   90.00
#
_symmetry.space_group_name_H-M   'P 1'
#
loop_
_entity.id
_entity.type
_entity.pdbx_description
1 polymer ?
#
loop_
_entity_poly.entity_id
_entity_poly.type
_entity_poly.pdbx_seq_one_letter_code
_entity_poly.pdbx_strand_id
1 'polypeptide(L)'
;MSRPTPRLARLAAWIAIPAALVASGLVVSQASYSAFSSTTANPTSNWTAGSVALTDDDGGTTADGSTGAAMFQATNLKPGSTGSKCIAVTSTGSLASAVKLYSSSYSTTKALGDNITLNITQGTGGGFGSCTGYTPAQGAAGAVYSGTVAGLSTAATNYGNGVGTWATVGGTTPEVRTYQVTYTVNAAATNAQQGGTAAIALTWEAQNS
;
A
#
# COMPACT_ATOMS: atom_id res chain seq x y z
N MET A 1 -40.76 85.48 -23.70
CA MET A 1 -40.53 84.06 -24.07
C MET A 1 -41.55 83.68 -25.12
N SER A 2 -41.14 83.51 -26.37
CA SER A 2 -42.05 83.25 -27.48
C SER A 2 -42.69 81.87 -27.33
N ARG A 3 -44.02 81.83 -27.20
CA ARG A 3 -44.79 80.59 -27.13
C ARG A 3 -44.71 79.89 -28.49
N PRO A 4 -44.33 78.61 -28.56
CA PRO A 4 -44.31 77.87 -29.81
C PRO A 4 -45.74 77.76 -30.37
N THR A 5 -45.91 77.99 -31.66
CA THR A 5 -47.23 77.87 -32.31
C THR A 5 -47.66 76.40 -32.37
N PRO A 6 -48.98 76.10 -32.31
CA PRO A 6 -49.49 74.73 -32.18
C PRO A 6 -49.10 73.80 -33.35
N ARG A 7 -48.73 74.37 -34.50
CA ARG A 7 -48.21 73.63 -35.66
C ARG A 7 -46.77 73.17 -35.46
N LEU A 8 -45.91 74.00 -34.87
CA LEU A 8 -44.53 73.62 -34.53
C LEU A 8 -44.49 72.56 -33.43
N ALA A 9 -45.38 72.66 -32.44
CA ALA A 9 -45.50 71.67 -31.38
C ALA A 9 -45.96 70.30 -31.90
N ARG A 10 -46.92 70.27 -32.86
CA ARG A 10 -47.34 69.03 -33.52
C ARG A 10 -46.23 68.43 -34.38
N LEU A 11 -45.49 69.24 -35.15
CA LEU A 11 -44.40 68.72 -35.98
C LEU A 11 -43.25 68.18 -35.13
N ALA A 12 -42.92 68.85 -34.02
CA ALA A 12 -41.93 68.38 -33.05
C ALA A 12 -42.34 67.05 -32.41
N ALA A 13 -43.62 66.86 -32.07
CA ALA A 13 -44.13 65.60 -31.54
C ALA A 13 -44.06 64.45 -32.56
N TRP A 14 -44.35 64.72 -33.85
CA TRP A 14 -44.29 63.73 -34.92
C TRP A 14 -42.87 63.30 -35.29
N ILE A 15 -41.86 64.16 -35.09
CA ILE A 15 -40.45 63.84 -35.34
C ILE A 15 -39.80 63.22 -34.09
N ALA A 16 -40.22 63.63 -32.90
CA ALA A 16 -39.67 63.13 -31.64
C ALA A 16 -39.89 61.62 -31.46
N ILE A 17 -41.04 61.07 -31.91
CA ILE A 17 -41.34 59.64 -31.74
C ILE A 17 -40.43 58.75 -32.62
N PRO A 18 -40.33 58.96 -33.95
CA PRO A 18 -39.38 58.21 -34.79
C PRO A 18 -37.93 58.46 -34.40
N ALA A 19 -37.56 59.70 -34.05
CA ALA A 19 -36.20 60.01 -33.62
C ALA A 19 -35.85 59.33 -32.30
N ALA A 20 -36.78 59.28 -31.35
CA ALA A 20 -36.62 58.53 -30.11
C ALA A 20 -36.59 57.02 -30.38
N LEU A 21 -37.34 56.49 -31.34
CA LEU A 21 -37.30 55.09 -31.76
C LEU A 21 -35.98 54.71 -32.43
N VAL A 22 -35.45 55.56 -33.30
CA VAL A 22 -34.14 55.36 -33.93
C VAL A 22 -33.02 55.52 -32.91
N ALA A 23 -33.09 56.52 -32.03
CA ALA A 23 -32.13 56.69 -30.94
C ALA A 23 -32.19 55.52 -29.95
N SER A 24 -33.39 55.03 -29.60
CA SER A 24 -33.58 53.86 -28.75
C SER A 24 -33.09 52.58 -29.43
N GLY A 25 -33.33 52.44 -30.74
CA GLY A 25 -32.82 51.33 -31.56
C GLY A 25 -31.30 51.36 -31.71
N LEU A 26 -30.67 52.53 -31.76
CA LEU A 26 -29.21 52.68 -31.77
C LEU A 26 -28.62 52.38 -30.39
N VAL A 27 -29.24 52.85 -29.30
CA VAL A 27 -28.81 52.55 -27.92
C VAL A 27 -28.98 51.06 -27.60
N VAL A 28 -30.06 50.42 -28.03
CA VAL A 28 -30.31 48.98 -27.84
C VAL A 28 -29.44 48.11 -28.78
N SER A 29 -29.17 48.56 -30.02
CA SER A 29 -28.31 47.83 -30.97
C SER A 29 -26.82 47.92 -30.64
N GLN A 30 -26.37 48.96 -29.91
CA GLN A 30 -25.02 49.00 -29.35
C GLN A 30 -24.85 48.17 -28.07
N ALA A 31 -25.94 47.85 -27.36
CA ALA A 31 -25.88 47.06 -26.12
C ALA A 31 -25.99 45.53 -26.34
N SER A 32 -26.31 45.07 -27.55
CA SER A 32 -26.70 43.67 -27.80
C SER A 32 -25.69 42.86 -28.63
N TYR A 33 -24.39 43.08 -28.43
CA TYR A 33 -23.43 41.98 -28.62
C TYR A 33 -23.41 41.17 -27.31
N SER A 34 -24.41 40.30 -27.13
CA SER A 34 -24.24 39.17 -26.23
C SER A 34 -23.19 38.27 -26.85
N ALA A 35 -21.92 38.53 -26.54
CA ALA A 35 -20.91 37.48 -26.65
C ALA A 35 -21.36 36.40 -25.66
N PHE A 36 -22.09 35.39 -26.15
CA PHE A 36 -22.29 34.14 -25.44
C PHE A 36 -20.93 33.48 -25.32
N SER A 37 -20.18 33.88 -24.30
CA SER A 37 -18.98 33.21 -23.85
C SER A 37 -19.37 32.44 -22.61
N SER A 38 -19.40 31.12 -22.73
CA SER A 38 -19.37 30.22 -21.59
C SER A 38 -18.04 29.50 -21.64
N THR A 39 -17.22 29.67 -20.62
CA THR A 39 -16.02 28.86 -20.43
C THR A 39 -16.37 27.75 -19.44
N THR A 40 -16.35 26.51 -19.91
CA THR A 40 -16.31 25.35 -19.01
C THR A 40 -14.86 25.07 -18.72
N ALA A 41 -14.38 25.43 -17.54
CA ALA A 41 -13.07 24.98 -17.06
C ALA A 41 -13.22 23.55 -16.54
N ASN A 42 -12.45 22.61 -17.09
CA ASN A 42 -12.04 21.47 -16.28
C ASN A 42 -10.92 22.02 -15.37
N PRO A 43 -11.11 22.14 -14.05
CA PRO A 43 -10.02 22.55 -13.16
C PRO A 43 -8.81 21.64 -13.35
N THR A 44 -7.67 21.95 -12.74
CA THR A 44 -6.48 21.09 -12.79
C THR A 44 -6.88 19.64 -12.49
N SER A 45 -6.86 18.80 -13.52
CA SER A 45 -7.03 17.37 -13.32
C SER A 45 -5.79 16.86 -12.60
N ASN A 46 -5.98 16.39 -11.38
CA ASN A 46 -4.92 15.75 -10.61
C ASN A 46 -5.18 14.25 -10.63
N TRP A 47 -4.27 13.51 -11.22
CA TRP A 47 -4.24 12.06 -11.15
C TRP A 47 -3.09 11.65 -10.25
N THR A 48 -3.40 10.97 -9.16
CA THR A 48 -2.41 10.38 -8.27
C THR A 48 -2.45 8.88 -8.47
N ALA A 49 -1.30 8.28 -8.79
CA ALA A 49 -1.19 6.83 -8.81
C ALA A 49 -1.43 6.28 -7.41
N GLY A 50 -2.11 5.15 -7.31
CA GLY A 50 -2.20 4.43 -6.05
C GLY A 50 -0.84 3.84 -5.66
N SER A 51 -0.65 3.58 -4.37
CA SER A 51 0.61 3.09 -3.81
C SER A 51 0.49 1.63 -3.35
N VAL A 52 1.61 0.94 -3.38
CA VAL A 52 1.84 -0.32 -2.68
C VAL A 52 2.96 -0.05 -1.69
N ALA A 53 2.71 -0.29 -0.41
CA ALA A 53 3.68 -0.05 0.64
C ALA A 53 3.50 -1.06 1.76
N LEU A 54 4.61 -1.65 2.18
CA LEU A 54 4.72 -2.48 3.37
C LEU A 54 5.82 -1.92 4.26
N THR A 55 5.57 -1.93 5.55
CA THR A 55 6.57 -1.72 6.60
C THR A 55 6.42 -2.81 7.63
N ASP A 56 7.50 -3.21 8.27
CA ASP A 56 7.47 -4.09 9.43
C ASP A 56 8.01 -3.37 10.68
N ASP A 57 7.99 -4.04 11.82
CA ASP A 57 8.29 -3.46 13.13
C ASP A 57 9.69 -3.80 13.68
N ASP A 58 10.60 -4.31 12.84
CA ASP A 58 11.93 -4.76 13.26
C ASP A 58 13.01 -3.66 13.38
N GLY A 59 12.79 -2.47 12.80
CA GLY A 59 13.48 -1.19 13.06
C GLY A 59 15.03 -1.17 12.99
N GLY A 60 15.68 -2.26 12.57
CA GLY A 60 17.13 -2.43 12.63
C GLY A 60 17.86 -1.85 11.42
N THR A 61 19.19 -1.78 11.48
CA THR A 61 20.04 -1.62 10.30
C THR A 61 20.97 -2.82 10.30
N THR A 62 20.91 -3.67 9.27
CA THR A 62 21.82 -4.81 9.15
C THR A 62 23.21 -4.34 8.74
N ALA A 63 24.22 -5.21 8.88
CA ALA A 63 25.60 -4.89 8.52
C ALA A 63 25.80 -4.59 7.02
N ASP A 64 24.84 -4.91 6.15
CA ASP A 64 24.91 -4.59 4.71
C ASP A 64 24.21 -3.27 4.33
N GLY A 65 23.62 -2.57 5.30
CA GLY A 65 22.91 -1.30 5.08
C GLY A 65 21.42 -1.45 4.74
N SER A 66 20.88 -2.66 4.64
CA SER A 66 19.44 -2.89 4.63
C SER A 66 18.82 -2.54 6.00
N THR A 67 17.66 -1.89 5.98
CA THR A 67 16.86 -1.64 7.20
C THR A 67 16.16 -2.95 7.58
N GLY A 68 16.48 -3.47 8.76
CA GLY A 68 15.91 -4.66 9.36
C GLY A 68 16.76 -5.24 10.50
N ALA A 69 16.18 -6.04 11.40
CA ALA A 69 16.90 -6.79 12.43
C ALA A 69 16.67 -8.30 12.25
N ALA A 70 17.73 -9.10 12.37
CA ALA A 70 17.61 -10.55 12.25
C ALA A 70 16.61 -11.10 13.29
N MET A 71 15.53 -11.71 12.80
CA MET A 71 14.44 -12.24 13.65
C MET A 71 14.95 -13.26 14.69
N PHE A 72 15.96 -14.06 14.32
CA PHE A 72 16.62 -15.00 15.22
C PHE A 72 18.14 -14.82 15.18
N GLN A 73 18.74 -14.72 16.36
CA GLN A 73 20.19 -14.86 16.58
C GLN A 73 20.44 -16.00 17.56
N ALA A 74 19.93 -17.18 17.22
CA ALA A 74 19.94 -18.34 18.09
C ALA A 74 21.32 -19.03 18.07
N THR A 75 21.88 -19.29 19.24
CA THR A 75 23.19 -19.93 19.41
C THR A 75 23.09 -21.11 20.37
N ASN A 76 24.09 -22.00 20.35
CA ASN A 76 24.16 -23.17 21.23
C ASN A 76 22.91 -24.08 21.19
N LEU A 77 22.34 -24.23 19.99
CA LEU A 77 21.17 -25.07 19.78
C LEU A 77 21.53 -26.56 19.85
N LYS A 78 20.67 -27.34 20.48
CA LYS A 78 20.75 -28.81 20.55
C LYS A 78 19.53 -29.44 19.87
N PRO A 79 19.53 -30.76 19.59
CA PRO A 79 18.33 -31.45 19.12
C PRO A 79 17.12 -31.17 20.03
N GLY A 80 15.98 -30.82 19.43
CA GLY A 80 14.75 -30.43 20.11
C GLY A 80 14.69 -28.97 20.59
N SER A 81 15.76 -28.17 20.40
CA SER A 81 15.68 -26.73 20.67
C SER A 81 14.62 -26.05 19.81
N THR A 82 13.84 -25.15 20.43
CA THR A 82 12.76 -24.40 19.79
C THR A 82 12.84 -22.92 20.15
N GLY A 83 12.31 -22.06 19.29
CA GLY A 83 12.11 -20.65 19.56
C GLY A 83 11.03 -20.08 18.67
N SER A 84 10.35 -19.03 19.16
CA SER A 84 9.27 -18.37 18.45
C SER A 84 9.41 -16.85 18.55
N LYS A 85 9.19 -16.18 17.41
CA LYS A 85 9.22 -14.72 17.29
C LYS A 85 8.07 -14.28 16.41
N CYS A 86 7.53 -13.11 16.72
CA CYS A 86 6.48 -12.49 15.94
C CYS A 86 7.00 -11.22 15.29
N ILE A 87 6.41 -10.87 14.15
CA ILE A 87 6.67 -9.65 13.38
C ILE A 87 5.33 -9.14 12.85
N ALA A 88 5.07 -7.85 13.01
CA ALA A 88 3.86 -7.22 12.48
C ALA A 88 4.19 -6.56 11.14
N VAL A 89 3.57 -7.05 10.07
CA VAL A 89 3.68 -6.46 8.73
C VAL A 89 2.47 -5.56 8.52
N THR A 90 2.73 -4.29 8.22
CA THR A 90 1.74 -3.23 8.03
C THR A 90 1.71 -2.81 6.57
N SER A 91 0.53 -2.89 5.95
CA SER A 91 0.29 -2.28 4.65
C SER A 91 -0.32 -0.90 4.80
N THR A 92 0.28 0.07 4.12
CA THR A 92 -0.20 1.47 4.03
C THR A 92 -0.51 1.85 2.58
N GLY A 93 -0.52 0.88 1.68
CA GLY A 93 -0.81 1.08 0.26
C GLY A 93 -2.27 1.47 0.02
N SER A 94 -2.50 2.33 -0.96
CA SER A 94 -3.85 2.71 -1.38
C SER A 94 -4.49 1.75 -2.38
N LEU A 95 -3.71 0.80 -2.92
CA LEU A 95 -4.19 -0.24 -3.85
C LEU A 95 -4.29 -1.60 -3.17
N ALA A 96 -5.31 -2.37 -3.55
CA ALA A 96 -5.40 -3.78 -3.24
C ALA A 96 -4.14 -4.51 -3.73
N SER A 97 -3.55 -5.32 -2.86
CA SER A 97 -2.29 -6.01 -3.14
C SER A 97 -2.32 -7.42 -2.56
N ALA A 98 -1.67 -8.36 -3.23
CA ALA A 98 -1.35 -9.64 -2.63
C ALA A 98 0.00 -9.55 -1.92
N VAL A 99 0.07 -10.06 -0.70
CA VAL A 99 1.29 -10.08 0.12
C VAL A 99 1.83 -11.50 0.14
N LYS A 100 3.09 -11.64 -0.29
CA LYS A 100 3.80 -12.91 -0.39
C LYS A 100 5.05 -12.90 0.47
N LEU A 101 5.30 -14.02 1.13
CA LEU A 101 6.53 -14.30 1.85
C LEU A 101 7.43 -15.17 0.98
N TYR A 102 8.69 -14.76 0.82
CA TYR A 102 9.73 -15.59 0.25
C TYR A 102 11.01 -15.46 1.06
N SER A 103 12.02 -16.24 0.69
CA SER A 103 13.30 -16.26 1.36
C SER A 103 14.46 -15.94 0.43
N SER A 104 15.51 -15.39 1.02
CA SER A 104 16.75 -15.06 0.35
C SER A 104 17.95 -15.33 1.27
N SER A 105 19.17 -15.13 0.77
CA SER A 105 20.40 -15.21 1.56
C SER A 105 20.55 -16.50 2.37
N TYR A 106 20.04 -17.62 1.85
CA TYR A 106 20.15 -18.92 2.50
C TYR A 106 21.60 -19.41 2.49
N SER A 107 22.08 -19.83 3.65
CA SER A 107 23.35 -20.54 3.76
C SER A 107 23.26 -21.59 4.85
N THR A 108 23.96 -22.71 4.67
CA THR A 108 24.06 -23.73 5.71
C THR A 108 25.40 -24.45 5.64
N THR A 109 25.83 -24.96 6.79
CA THR A 109 26.91 -25.94 6.90
C THR A 109 26.36 -27.20 7.56
N LYS A 110 26.97 -28.35 7.25
CA LYS A 110 26.60 -29.66 7.82
C LYS A 110 25.12 -30.04 7.66
N ALA A 111 24.46 -29.50 6.61
CA ALA A 111 23.03 -29.69 6.35
C ALA A 111 22.14 -29.35 7.57
N LEU A 112 22.54 -28.36 8.38
CA LEU A 112 21.74 -27.96 9.54
C LEU A 112 20.38 -27.38 9.11
N GLY A 113 20.32 -26.66 7.98
CA GLY A 113 19.07 -26.12 7.44
C GLY A 113 18.01 -27.18 7.12
N ASP A 114 18.42 -28.39 6.73
CA ASP A 114 17.53 -29.54 6.52
C ASP A 114 17.01 -30.14 7.84
N ASN A 115 17.69 -29.83 8.94
CA ASN A 115 17.39 -30.32 10.28
C ASN A 115 16.73 -29.26 11.17
N ILE A 116 16.36 -28.10 10.62
CA ILE A 116 15.56 -27.09 11.32
C ILE A 116 14.22 -26.98 10.61
N THR A 117 13.15 -27.35 11.32
CA THR A 117 11.78 -27.12 10.86
C THR A 117 11.40 -25.67 11.14
N LEU A 118 10.85 -24.99 10.12
CA LEU A 118 10.17 -23.71 10.25
C LEU A 118 8.66 -23.92 10.13
N ASN A 119 7.94 -23.37 11.10
CA ASN A 119 6.50 -23.20 11.03
C ASN A 119 6.18 -21.71 11.07
N ILE A 120 5.52 -21.23 10.02
CA ILE A 120 5.12 -19.82 9.86
C ILE A 120 3.61 -19.78 9.79
N THR A 121 3.02 -19.01 10.70
CA THR A 121 1.59 -18.74 10.72
C THR A 121 1.33 -17.24 10.68
N GLN A 122 0.15 -16.84 10.20
CA GLN A 122 -0.31 -15.46 10.22
C GLN A 122 -1.58 -15.30 11.06
N GLY A 123 -1.77 -14.11 11.62
CA GLY A 123 -2.86 -13.80 12.53
C GLY A 123 -2.94 -12.32 12.90
N THR A 124 -3.37 -12.06 14.12
CA THR A 124 -3.54 -10.71 14.71
C THR A 124 -2.96 -10.65 16.12
N GLY A 125 -2.69 -9.44 16.62
CA GLY A 125 -2.06 -9.25 17.94
C GLY A 125 -0.57 -9.62 17.92
N GLY A 126 0.11 -9.60 19.07
CA GLY A 126 1.57 -9.70 19.12
C GLY A 126 2.28 -8.47 18.54
N GLY A 127 3.61 -8.56 18.40
CA GLY A 127 4.45 -7.53 17.79
C GLY A 127 5.91 -7.98 17.69
N PHE A 128 6.80 -7.08 17.28
CA PHE A 128 8.20 -7.42 17.01
C PHE A 128 8.86 -8.12 18.19
N GLY A 129 9.42 -9.30 17.92
CA GLY A 129 10.19 -10.05 18.89
C GLY A 129 9.37 -10.70 20.02
N SER A 130 8.05 -10.51 20.08
CA SER A 130 7.15 -11.06 21.10
C SER A 130 5.80 -11.52 20.53
N CYS A 131 5.46 -12.78 20.77
CA CYS A 131 4.17 -13.34 20.40
C CYS A 131 3.08 -13.20 21.48
N THR A 132 3.30 -12.40 22.53
CA THR A 132 2.29 -12.19 23.56
C THR A 132 1.03 -11.56 22.96
N GLY A 133 -0.12 -12.20 23.18
CA GLY A 133 -1.40 -11.76 22.60
C GLY A 133 -1.57 -12.07 21.11
N TYR A 134 -0.62 -12.78 20.49
CA TYR A 134 -0.79 -13.30 19.14
C TYR A 134 -1.93 -14.32 19.10
N THR A 135 -2.84 -14.13 18.15
CA THR A 135 -3.94 -15.04 17.87
C THR A 135 -3.82 -15.47 16.40
N PRO A 136 -3.50 -16.75 16.11
CA PRO A 136 -3.39 -17.22 14.74
C PRO A 136 -4.75 -17.19 14.04
N ALA A 137 -4.74 -16.88 12.74
CA ALA A 137 -5.92 -17.09 11.91
C ALA A 137 -6.21 -18.60 11.77
N GLN A 138 -7.49 -18.96 11.63
CA GLN A 138 -7.89 -20.36 11.63
C GLN A 138 -7.79 -20.99 10.23
N GLY A 139 -7.53 -22.30 10.19
CA GLY A 139 -7.51 -23.09 8.95
C GLY A 139 -6.42 -22.65 7.96
N ALA A 140 -6.70 -22.79 6.66
CA ALA A 140 -5.76 -22.46 5.60
C ALA A 140 -5.39 -20.96 5.54
N ALA A 141 -6.21 -20.09 6.12
CA ALA A 141 -5.95 -18.66 6.17
C ALA A 141 -4.83 -18.29 7.17
N GLY A 142 -4.54 -19.14 8.16
CA GLY A 142 -3.45 -18.92 9.11
C GLY A 142 -2.16 -19.65 8.78
N ALA A 143 -2.22 -20.71 7.96
CA ALA A 143 -1.04 -21.47 7.58
C ALA A 143 -0.28 -20.77 6.43
N VAL A 144 0.98 -20.40 6.66
CA VAL A 144 1.82 -19.75 5.65
C VAL A 144 2.87 -20.73 5.12
N TYR A 145 3.60 -21.40 6.02
CA TYR A 145 4.60 -22.39 5.66
C TYR A 145 4.82 -23.40 6.79
N SER A 146 5.02 -24.66 6.44
CA SER A 146 5.48 -25.70 7.35
C SER A 146 6.43 -26.64 6.61
N GLY A 147 7.69 -26.65 6.98
CA GLY A 147 8.73 -27.44 6.33
C GLY A 147 10.11 -27.14 6.92
N THR A 148 11.19 -27.42 6.20
CA THR A 148 12.56 -27.14 6.68
C THR A 148 13.02 -25.75 6.25
N VAL A 149 14.03 -25.19 6.91
CA VAL A 149 14.69 -23.95 6.46
C VAL A 149 15.18 -24.12 5.02
N ALA A 150 15.83 -25.24 4.72
CA ALA A 150 16.29 -25.57 3.37
C ALA A 150 15.14 -25.67 2.37
N GLY A 151 14.03 -26.29 2.77
CA GLY A 151 12.83 -26.42 1.94
C GLY A 151 12.24 -25.06 1.55
N LEU A 152 12.17 -24.11 2.49
CA LEU A 152 11.68 -22.76 2.20
C LEU A 152 12.59 -22.05 1.19
N SER A 153 13.91 -22.16 1.38
CA SER A 153 14.91 -21.55 0.50
C SER A 153 14.87 -22.05 -0.94
N THR A 154 14.26 -23.22 -1.17
CA THR A 154 14.09 -23.79 -2.52
C THR A 154 12.71 -23.48 -3.09
N ALA A 155 11.67 -23.56 -2.25
CA ALA A 155 10.28 -23.45 -2.70
C ALA A 155 9.81 -22.01 -2.92
N ALA A 156 10.30 -21.05 -2.12
CA ALA A 156 9.86 -19.65 -2.14
C ALA A 156 11.07 -18.71 -2.16
N THR A 157 11.46 -18.29 -3.36
CA THR A 157 12.69 -17.51 -3.64
C THR A 157 12.43 -16.12 -4.19
N ASN A 158 11.20 -15.83 -4.60
CA ASN A 158 10.75 -14.54 -5.10
C ASN A 158 9.24 -14.40 -4.92
N TYR A 159 8.68 -13.26 -5.34
CA TYR A 159 7.25 -13.02 -5.25
C TYR A 159 6.39 -14.07 -5.99
N GLY A 160 6.81 -14.47 -7.20
CA GLY A 160 6.02 -15.36 -8.07
C GLY A 160 5.80 -16.77 -7.51
N ASN A 161 6.74 -17.28 -6.72
CA ASN A 161 6.63 -18.55 -5.99
C ASN A 161 6.48 -18.36 -4.47
N GLY A 162 6.23 -17.13 -4.01
CA GLY A 162 6.08 -16.81 -2.60
C GLY A 162 4.85 -17.47 -1.97
N VAL A 163 4.95 -17.74 -0.68
CA VAL A 163 3.89 -18.36 0.13
C VAL A 163 3.02 -17.31 0.83
N GLY A 164 1.92 -17.75 1.41
CA GLY A 164 0.96 -16.88 2.09
C GLY A 164 -0.22 -16.46 1.21
N THR A 165 -1.28 -16.02 1.90
CA THR A 165 -2.61 -15.79 1.33
C THR A 165 -3.20 -14.42 1.71
N TRP A 166 -2.42 -13.56 2.38
CA TRP A 166 -2.91 -12.24 2.75
C TRP A 166 -3.09 -11.38 1.49
N ALA A 167 -4.31 -10.91 1.27
CA ALA A 167 -4.63 -9.86 0.32
C ALA A 167 -5.08 -8.62 1.11
N THR A 168 -4.48 -7.47 0.81
CA THR A 168 -4.90 -6.17 1.33
C THR A 168 -6.02 -5.63 0.45
N VAL A 169 -6.93 -4.88 1.06
CA VAL A 169 -7.94 -4.12 0.33
C VAL A 169 -7.33 -2.81 -0.18
N GLY A 170 -6.36 -2.27 0.56
CA GLY A 170 -5.80 -0.95 0.32
C GLY A 170 -6.76 0.16 0.76
N GLY A 171 -6.28 1.40 0.72
CA GLY A 171 -7.07 2.58 1.02
C GLY A 171 -6.32 3.52 1.97
N THR A 172 -7.06 4.21 2.83
CA THR A 172 -6.49 5.20 3.77
C THR A 172 -6.21 4.65 5.16
N THR A 173 -6.70 3.46 5.48
CA THR A 173 -6.51 2.82 6.79
C THR A 173 -5.44 1.75 6.68
N PRO A 174 -4.38 1.79 7.52
CA PRO A 174 -3.38 0.74 7.54
C PRO A 174 -3.96 -0.63 7.90
N GLU A 175 -3.50 -1.66 7.20
CA GLU A 175 -3.87 -3.05 7.47
C GLU A 175 -2.67 -3.78 8.09
N VAL A 176 -2.87 -4.51 9.18
CA VAL A 176 -1.78 -5.20 9.89
C VAL A 176 -2.03 -6.71 9.90
N ARG A 177 -0.98 -7.46 9.58
CA ARG A 177 -0.90 -8.91 9.82
C ARG A 177 0.35 -9.26 10.60
N THR A 178 0.16 -9.99 11.69
CA THR A 178 1.28 -10.52 12.46
C THR A 178 1.62 -11.91 11.98
N TYR A 179 2.90 -12.17 11.76
CA TYR A 179 3.42 -13.50 11.45
C TYR A 179 4.14 -14.04 12.67
N GLN A 180 3.79 -15.25 13.10
CA GLN A 180 4.56 -16.01 14.06
C GLN A 180 5.47 -16.99 13.31
N VAL A 181 6.77 -16.82 13.48
CA VAL A 181 7.79 -17.75 12.98
C VAL A 181 8.29 -18.58 14.15
N THR A 182 8.24 -19.89 14.01
CA THR A 182 8.74 -20.83 15.01
C THR A 182 9.75 -21.75 14.35
N TYR A 183 10.92 -21.92 14.97
CA TYR A 183 11.89 -22.92 14.56
C TYR A 183 11.90 -24.09 15.53
N THR A 184 12.24 -25.29 15.05
CA THR A 184 12.54 -26.45 15.88
C THR A 184 13.68 -27.24 15.27
N VAL A 185 14.75 -27.47 16.03
CA VAL A 185 15.83 -28.38 15.63
C VAL A 185 15.33 -29.82 15.74
N ASN A 186 15.47 -30.58 14.66
CA ASN A 186 15.08 -31.98 14.61
C ASN A 186 15.66 -32.75 15.80
N ALA A 187 14.80 -33.41 16.58
CA ALA A 187 15.21 -34.19 17.75
C ALA A 187 16.10 -35.39 17.38
N ALA A 188 16.05 -35.85 16.13
CA ALA A 188 16.88 -36.91 15.59
C ALA A 188 18.19 -36.40 14.94
N ALA A 189 18.49 -35.10 15.02
CA ALA A 189 19.76 -34.57 14.51
C ALA A 189 20.94 -35.22 15.25
N THR A 190 21.97 -35.62 14.49
CA THR A 190 23.11 -36.39 15.00
C THR A 190 24.33 -35.49 15.17
N ASN A 191 25.46 -36.05 15.63
CA ASN A 191 26.73 -35.33 15.67
C ASN A 191 27.22 -34.85 14.30
N ALA A 192 26.64 -35.34 13.18
CA ALA A 192 26.93 -34.80 11.86
C ALA A 192 26.59 -33.29 11.77
N GLN A 193 25.52 -32.85 12.44
CA GLN A 193 25.06 -31.47 12.48
C GLN A 193 25.76 -30.61 13.55
N GLN A 194 26.55 -31.22 14.44
CA GLN A 194 27.22 -30.50 15.53
C GLN A 194 28.20 -29.45 15.00
N GLY A 195 28.10 -28.23 15.53
CA GLY A 195 28.89 -27.07 15.07
C GLY A 195 28.44 -26.53 13.70
N GLY A 196 27.33 -27.02 13.16
CA GLY A 196 26.74 -26.51 11.93
C GLY A 196 26.09 -25.15 12.12
N THR A 197 25.86 -24.47 11.00
CA THR A 197 25.21 -23.17 10.92
C THR A 197 24.11 -23.22 9.86
N ALA A 198 23.07 -22.41 10.07
CA ALA A 198 22.03 -22.18 9.09
C ALA A 198 21.56 -20.72 9.22
N ALA A 199 21.41 -20.04 8.09
CA ALA A 199 20.90 -18.69 8.02
C ALA A 199 19.94 -18.57 6.84
N ILE A 200 18.91 -17.75 6.98
CA ILE A 200 17.92 -17.45 5.95
C ILE A 200 17.38 -16.05 6.23
N ALA A 201 17.17 -15.27 5.18
CA ALA A 201 16.40 -14.02 5.24
C ALA A 201 14.95 -14.30 4.82
N LEU A 202 14.01 -13.63 5.47
CA LEU A 202 12.58 -13.69 5.17
C LEU A 202 12.13 -12.33 4.66
N THR A 203 11.42 -12.31 3.54
CA THR A 203 10.98 -11.07 2.89
C THR A 203 9.48 -11.14 2.63
N TRP A 204 8.75 -10.14 3.12
CA TRP A 204 7.36 -9.90 2.77
C TRP A 204 7.32 -8.84 1.67
N GLU A 205 6.67 -9.16 0.56
CA GLU A 205 6.51 -8.26 -0.56
C GLU A 205 5.03 -8.17 -0.94
N ALA A 206 4.56 -6.94 -1.17
CA ALA A 206 3.25 -6.68 -1.74
C ALA A 206 3.42 -6.32 -3.21
N GLN A 207 2.59 -6.92 -4.07
CA GLN A 207 2.37 -6.40 -5.43
C GLN A 207 0.88 -6.18 -5.64
N ASN A 208 0.56 -5.10 -6.34
CA ASN A 208 -0.81 -4.80 -6.73
C ASN A 208 -1.34 -5.89 -7.67
N SER A 209 -2.61 -6.24 -7.49
CA SER A 209 -3.35 -7.18 -8.35
C SER A 209 -4.05 -6.47 -9.49
#